data_AF-A0ABC8KCP9-F1
#
_entry.id   AF-A0ABC8KCP9-F1
#
_cell.length_a   1.000
_cell.length_b   1.000
_cell.length_c   1.000
_cell.angle_alpha   90.00
_cell.angle_beta   90.00
_cell.angle_gamma   90.00
#
_symmetry.space_group_name_H-M   'P 1'
#
loop_
_entity.id
_entity.type
_entity.pdbx_description
1 polymer ?
#
loop_
_entity_poly.entity_id
_entity_poly.type
_entity_poly.pdbx_seq_one_letter_code
_entity_poly.pdbx_strand_id
1 'polypeptide(L)'
;MITNQLGGGKVLGYNCRNWLSHDWQGSLRNFNQNRTWEFADLSTRRERTQYECDLWYGDRKEFHFDKLEIYRAAASDRCNQIRQWAARPDGIYFRRDHDKPLGFVLPWKKR
;
A
#
# COMPACT_ATOMS: atom_id res chain seq x y z
N MET A 1 -4.05 1.67 4.52
CA MET A 1 -3.88 0.26 4.93
C MET A 1 -3.45 -0.59 3.74
N ILE A 2 -2.72 -1.67 4.01
CA ILE A 2 -2.39 -2.73 3.06
C ILE A 2 -2.95 -4.05 3.60
N THR A 3 -3.54 -4.88 2.75
CA THR A 3 -4.15 -6.17 3.12
C THR A 3 -3.58 -7.29 2.27
N ASN A 4 -3.23 -8.42 2.90
CA ASN A 4 -2.86 -9.64 2.20
C ASN A 4 -4.10 -10.43 1.77
N GLN A 5 -4.36 -10.52 0.47
CA GLN A 5 -5.42 -11.34 -0.12
C GLN A 5 -4.87 -12.32 -1.16
N LEU A 6 -3.59 -12.70 -1.05
CA LEU A 6 -2.91 -13.61 -1.97
C LEU A 6 -3.40 -15.07 -1.85
N GLY A 7 -4.00 -15.42 -0.70
CA GLY A 7 -4.50 -16.76 -0.41
C GLY A 7 -3.40 -17.83 -0.36
N GLY A 8 -3.79 -19.06 -0.05
CA GLY A 8 -2.91 -20.24 -0.12
C GLY A 8 -1.61 -20.12 0.70
N GLY A 9 -1.66 -19.49 1.87
CA GLY A 9 -0.50 -19.33 2.76
C GLY A 9 0.59 -18.38 2.25
N LYS A 10 0.36 -17.66 1.15
CA LYS A 10 1.35 -16.72 0.60
C LYS A 10 1.54 -15.53 1.53
N VAL A 11 2.80 -15.21 1.80
CA VAL A 11 3.20 -14.09 2.64
C VAL A 11 3.42 -12.85 1.77
N LEU A 12 2.75 -11.76 2.09
CA LEU A 12 2.98 -10.45 1.48
C LEU A 12 4.06 -9.72 2.26
N GLY A 13 5.20 -9.43 1.64
CA GLY A 13 6.18 -8.48 2.15
C GLY A 13 5.84 -7.05 1.74
N TYR A 14 6.16 -6.09 2.60
CA TYR A 14 6.04 -4.67 2.31
C TYR A 14 7.22 -3.88 2.87
N ASN A 15 7.59 -2.81 2.18
CA ASN A 15 8.44 -1.74 2.69
C ASN A 15 7.83 -0.41 2.22
N CYS A 16 7.36 0.40 3.15
CA CYS A 16 6.73 1.68 2.87
C CYS A 16 7.58 2.82 3.40
N ARG A 17 7.73 3.88 2.60
CA ARG A 17 8.55 5.04 2.92
C ARG A 17 7.81 6.33 2.62
N ASN A 18 8.07 7.36 3.41
CA ASN A 18 7.76 8.74 3.02
C ASN A 18 9.03 9.57 2.83
N TRP A 19 8.83 10.79 2.35
CA TRP A 19 9.90 11.78 2.19
C TRP A 19 10.57 12.19 3.52
N LEU A 20 9.88 12.02 4.65
CA LEU A 20 10.43 12.20 5.99
C LEU A 20 11.25 11.00 6.50
N SER A 21 11.56 10.04 5.64
CA SER A 21 12.34 8.83 5.98
C SER A 21 11.70 7.92 7.04
N HIS A 22 10.39 7.98 7.24
CA HIS A 22 9.69 6.94 8.00
C HIS A 22 9.66 5.66 7.15
N ASP A 23 10.41 4.65 7.58
CA ASP A 23 10.42 3.33 6.95
C ASP A 23 9.55 2.36 7.77
N TRP A 24 8.52 1.81 7.12
CA TRP A 24 7.69 0.75 7.64
C TRP A 24 7.86 -0.50 6.79
N GLN A 25 8.66 -1.42 7.30
CA GLN A 25 8.85 -2.73 6.70
C GLN A 25 8.18 -3.84 7.51
N GLY A 26 7.80 -4.91 6.84
CA GLY A 26 7.26 -6.08 7.50
C GLY A 26 6.69 -7.10 6.53
N SER A 27 5.91 -8.02 7.09
CA SER A 27 5.22 -9.05 6.32
C SER A 27 3.84 -9.36 6.91
N LEU A 28 2.89 -9.68 6.03
CA LEU A 28 1.54 -10.12 6.35
C LEU A 28 1.40 -11.57 5.91
N ARG A 29 1.31 -12.48 6.88
CA ARG A 29 1.35 -13.93 6.66
C ARG A 29 -0.04 -14.53 6.45
N ASN A 30 -1.04 -14.04 7.17
CA ASN A 30 -2.37 -14.63 7.16
C ASN A 30 -3.24 -13.98 6.07
N PHE A 31 -4.16 -14.76 5.51
CA PHE A 31 -5.18 -14.24 4.60
C PHE A 31 -6.05 -13.18 5.32
N ASN A 32 -6.34 -12.09 4.63
CA ASN A 32 -6.99 -10.88 5.16
C ASN A 32 -6.27 -10.18 6.32
N GLN A 33 -5.03 -10.58 6.65
CA GLN A 33 -4.22 -9.79 7.58
C GLN A 33 -3.97 -8.41 6.97
N ASN A 34 -4.12 -7.37 7.79
CA ASN A 34 -3.92 -6.00 7.37
C ASN A 34 -2.81 -5.33 8.19
N ARG A 35 -2.25 -4.29 7.58
CA ARG A 35 -1.43 -3.28 8.27
C ARG A 35 -2.03 -1.91 8.00
N THR A 36 -2.32 -1.20 9.07
CA THR A 36 -2.83 0.17 9.03
C THR A 36 -1.79 1.11 9.59
N TRP A 37 -1.75 2.31 9.02
CA TRP A 37 -0.96 3.43 9.50
C TRP A 37 -1.87 4.64 9.49
N GLU A 38 -1.73 5.44 10.55
CA GLU A 38 -2.37 6.73 10.70
C GLU A 38 -1.26 7.78 10.68
N PHE A 39 -1.49 8.86 9.96
CA PHE A 39 -0.57 9.96 9.84
C PHE A 39 -1.35 11.23 9.52
N ALA A 40 -0.76 12.38 9.85
CA ALA A 40 -1.28 13.68 9.47
C ALA A 40 -0.62 14.17 8.17
N ASP A 41 -1.37 14.93 7.39
CA ASP A 41 -0.81 15.65 6.25
C ASP A 41 0.15 16.73 6.75
N LEU A 42 1.31 16.78 6.11
CA LEU A 42 2.17 17.94 6.09
C LEU A 42 2.01 18.55 4.70
N SER A 43 1.39 19.71 4.66
CA SER A 43 1.06 20.44 3.45
C SER A 43 1.70 21.83 3.49
N THR A 44 3.04 21.88 3.46
CA THR A 44 3.71 23.17 3.26
C THR A 44 3.72 23.51 1.77
N ARG A 45 3.98 24.78 1.42
CA ARG A 45 4.02 25.24 0.03
C ARG A 45 5.10 24.53 -0.83
N ARG A 46 6.03 23.80 -0.20
CA ARG A 46 7.17 23.11 -0.85
C ARG A 46 7.11 21.59 -0.73
N GLU A 47 6.49 21.05 0.33
CA GLU A 47 6.53 19.62 0.63
C GLU A 47 5.13 19.10 0.95
N ARG A 48 4.76 17.98 0.32
CA ARG A 48 3.49 17.29 0.53
C ARG A 48 3.75 15.89 1.02
N THR A 49 3.02 15.45 2.04
CA THR A 49 3.04 14.05 2.48
C THR A 49 2.80 13.11 1.30
N GLN A 50 3.77 12.24 1.04
CA GLN A 50 3.70 11.20 0.03
C GLN A 50 4.25 9.92 0.65
N TYR A 51 3.56 8.81 0.42
CA TYR A 51 3.97 7.49 0.84
C TYR A 51 4.03 6.58 -0.38
N GLU A 52 5.17 5.92 -0.52
CA GLU A 52 5.40 4.89 -1.52
C GLU A 52 5.68 3.56 -0.83
N CYS A 53 5.23 2.45 -1.41
CA CYS A 53 5.53 1.13 -0.90
C CYS A 53 6.07 0.21 -1.98
N ASP A 54 7.10 -0.55 -1.63
CA ASP A 54 7.48 -1.75 -2.33
C ASP A 54 6.66 -2.91 -1.76
N LEU A 55 5.97 -3.65 -2.62
CA LEU A 55 5.21 -4.85 -2.26
C LEU A 55 5.77 -6.06 -2.98
N TRP A 56 5.81 -7.21 -2.32
CA TRP A 56 6.29 -8.44 -2.96
C TRP A 56 5.74 -9.71 -2.33
N TYR A 57 5.73 -10.79 -3.10
CA TYR A 57 5.54 -12.15 -2.59
C TYR A 57 6.25 -13.18 -3.48
N GLY A 58 6.24 -14.43 -3.03
CA GLY A 58 6.93 -15.51 -3.72
C GLY A 58 8.43 -15.53 -3.43
N ASP A 59 9.08 -16.60 -3.91
CA ASP A 59 10.50 -16.81 -3.65
C ASP A 59 11.32 -15.70 -4.28
N ARG A 60 12.26 -15.15 -3.51
CA ARG A 60 13.17 -14.08 -3.96
C ARG A 60 12.46 -12.88 -4.60
N LYS A 61 11.24 -12.55 -4.14
CA LYS A 61 10.39 -11.47 -4.69
C LYS A 61 10.00 -11.71 -6.15
N GLU A 62 9.69 -12.95 -6.53
CA GLU A 62 9.23 -13.34 -7.87
C GLU A 62 8.17 -12.36 -8.41
N PHE A 63 7.19 -12.03 -7.57
CA PHE A 63 6.15 -11.05 -7.87
C PHE A 63 6.38 -9.82 -7.02
N HIS A 64 6.47 -8.66 -7.66
CA HIS A 64 6.77 -7.41 -6.98
C HIS A 64 6.08 -6.21 -7.62
N PHE A 65 5.99 -5.14 -6.84
CA PHE A 65 5.67 -3.81 -7.31
C PHE A 65 6.54 -2.83 -6.53
N ASP A 66 7.46 -2.17 -7.20
CA ASP A 66 8.31 -1.15 -6.59
C ASP A 66 7.65 0.22 -6.69
N LYS A 67 7.76 1.03 -5.62
CA LYS A 67 7.26 2.42 -5.55
C LYS A 67 5.77 2.58 -5.88
N LEU A 68 4.92 1.76 -5.26
CA LEU A 68 3.47 1.97 -5.29
C LEU A 68 3.12 3.24 -4.50
N GLU A 69 2.65 4.30 -5.15
CA GLU A 69 2.16 5.51 -4.47
C GLU A 69 0.87 5.19 -3.70
N ILE A 70 0.99 4.86 -2.41
CA ILE A 70 -0.17 4.50 -1.58
C ILE A 70 -0.93 5.73 -1.07
N TYR A 71 -0.25 6.88 -1.00
CA TYR A 71 -0.82 8.14 -0.57
C TYR A 71 -0.02 9.33 -1.12
N ARG A 72 -0.74 10.39 -1.47
CA ARG A 72 -0.21 11.72 -1.77
C ARG A 72 -1.21 12.77 -1.30
N ALA A 73 -0.75 13.72 -0.49
CA ALA A 73 -1.55 14.80 0.03
C ALA A 73 -2.01 15.75 -1.08
N ALA A 74 -3.20 16.30 -0.92
CA ALA A 74 -3.74 17.32 -1.81
C ALA A 74 -3.12 18.70 -1.52
N ALA A 75 -3.51 19.72 -2.29
CA ALA A 75 -3.10 21.10 -2.02
C ALA A 75 -3.74 21.68 -0.75
N SER A 76 -4.91 21.15 -0.37
CA SER A 76 -5.64 21.46 0.85
C SER A 76 -5.78 20.20 1.70
N ASP A 77 -5.75 20.36 3.02
CA ASP A 77 -5.84 19.26 3.96
C ASP A 77 -7.16 18.50 3.81
N ARG A 78 -7.09 17.17 3.85
CA ARG A 78 -8.26 16.29 3.80
C ARG A 78 -8.24 15.36 5.00
N CYS A 79 -9.21 15.56 5.89
CA CYS A 79 -9.35 14.70 7.07
C CYS A 79 -10.15 13.43 6.76
N ASN A 80 -9.98 12.41 7.61
CA ASN A 80 -10.76 11.17 7.62
C ASN A 80 -10.73 10.40 6.29
N GLN A 81 -9.67 10.57 5.50
CA GLN A 81 -9.47 9.82 4.27
C GLN A 81 -8.98 8.42 4.60
N ILE A 82 -9.66 7.41 4.06
CA ILE A 82 -9.18 6.05 4.13
C ILE A 82 -8.58 5.67 2.78
N ARG A 83 -7.58 4.81 2.79
CA ARG A 83 -7.05 4.20 1.57
C ARG A 83 -6.77 2.76 1.86
N GLN A 84 -7.37 1.87 1.08
CA GLN A 84 -7.13 0.45 1.21
C GLN A 84 -6.55 -0.10 -0.08
N TRP A 85 -5.40 -0.74 0.11
CA TRP A 85 -4.69 -1.48 -0.91
C TRP A 85 -4.76 -2.97 -0.56
N ALA A 86 -5.12 -3.81 -1.52
CA ALA A 86 -5.17 -5.26 -1.32
C ALA A 86 -4.30 -5.96 -2.37
N ALA A 87 -3.42 -6.83 -1.89
CA ALA A 87 -2.58 -7.68 -2.72
C ALA A 87 -3.32 -8.98 -3.02
N ARG A 88 -3.72 -9.21 -4.27
CA ARG A 88 -4.36 -10.44 -4.75
C ARG A 88 -3.45 -11.18 -5.73
N PRO A 89 -3.69 -12.46 -6.05
CA PRO A 89 -2.79 -13.24 -6.91
C PRO A 89 -2.54 -12.62 -8.29
N ASP A 90 -3.54 -11.92 -8.84
CA ASP A 90 -3.52 -11.29 -10.16
C ASP A 90 -2.95 -9.87 -10.14
N GLY A 91 -2.96 -9.19 -8.99
CA GLY A 91 -2.43 -7.84 -8.89
C GLY A 91 -2.81 -7.09 -7.62
N ILE A 92 -2.67 -5.78 -7.72
CA ILE A 92 -2.99 -4.81 -6.69
C ILE A 92 -4.38 -4.25 -6.93
N TYR A 93 -5.15 -4.18 -5.85
CA TYR A 93 -6.48 -3.61 -5.81
C TYR A 93 -6.51 -2.41 -4.89
N PHE A 94 -7.36 -1.43 -5.21
CA PHE A 94 -7.43 -0.17 -4.48
C PHE A 94 -8.86 0.32 -4.28
N ARG A 95 -9.09 1.01 -3.15
CA ARG A 95 -10.26 1.85 -2.90
C ARG A 95 -9.94 3.02 -1.97
N ARG A 96 -10.69 4.12 -2.13
CA ARG A 96 -10.62 5.32 -1.28
C ARG A 96 -11.64 5.34 -0.15
N ASP A 97 -12.76 4.64 -0.31
CA ASP A 97 -13.83 4.64 0.70
C ASP A 97 -14.18 3.21 1.07
N HIS A 98 -14.56 2.99 2.33
CA HIS A 98 -14.97 1.66 2.81
C HIS A 98 -16.23 1.15 2.11
N ASP A 99 -17.10 2.05 1.67
CA ASP A 99 -18.37 1.73 1.02
C ASP A 99 -18.22 1.41 -0.46
N LYS A 100 -17.02 1.60 -1.02
CA LYS A 100 -16.71 1.27 -2.41
C LYS A 100 -16.04 -0.10 -2.50
N PRO A 101 -16.32 -0.87 -3.57
CA PRO A 101 -15.62 -2.12 -3.81
C PRO A 101 -14.14 -1.85 -4.13
N LEU A 102 -13.30 -2.85 -3.87
CA LEU A 102 -11.92 -2.87 -4.32
C LEU A 102 -11.88 -3.04 -5.85
N GLY A 103 -11.24 -2.11 -6.55
CA GLY A 103 -11.01 -2.19 -7.99
C GLY A 103 -9.58 -2.63 -8.30
N PHE A 104 -9.41 -3.45 -9.33
CA PHE A 104 -8.08 -3.78 -9.86
C PHE A 104 -7.42 -2.50 -10.39
N VAL A 105 -6.15 -2.27 -10.06
CA VAL A 105 -5.41 -1.10 -10.53
C VAL A 105 -4.14 -1.46 -11.29
N LEU A 106 -3.38 -2.45 -10.82
CA LEU A 106 -2.04 -2.73 -11.34
C LEU A 106 -1.77 -4.24 -11.28
N PRO A 107 -1.28 -4.86 -12.36
CA PRO A 107 -0.78 -6.24 -12.30
C PRO A 107 0.54 -6.31 -11.54
N TRP A 108 0.88 -7.49 -11.01
CA TRP A 108 2.23 -7.73 -10.48
C TRP A 108 3.27 -7.67 -11.60
N LYS A 109 4.45 -7.12 -11.29
CA LYS A 109 5.64 -7.32 -12.10
C LYS A 109 6.26 -8.65 -11.73
N LYS A 110 6.72 -9.39 -12.74
CA LYS A 110 7.44 -10.64 -12.55
C LYS A 110 8.93 -10.41 -12.77
N ARG A 111 9.75 -10.99 -11.90
CA ARG A 111 11.20 -11.01 -12.06
C ARG A 111 11.69 -12.31 -12.68
#